data_AF-A0AAE3EV45-F1
#
_entry.id   AF-A0AAE3EV45-F1
#
_cell.length_a   1.000
_cell.length_b   1.000
_cell.length_c   1.000
_cell.angle_alpha   90.00
_cell.angle_beta   90.00
_cell.angle_gamma   90.00
#
_symmetry.space_group_name_H-M   'P 1'
#
loop_
_entity.id
_entity.type
_entity.pdbx_description
1 polymer ?
#
loop_
_entity_poly.entity_id
_entity_poly.type
_entity_poly.pdbx_seq_one_letter_code
_entity_poly.pdbx_strand_id
1 'polypeptide(L)'
;MQFSNIGILANVFWHEIKNHAKNIELGEFVVMPNHVHGILILHPDDNSDYENIRDQLNDGILDGAISDGPISDGAISDVQTRHALSLAGSGSGSESESQKLIGQKRFQNPGKNSISSIIGGYKSAVTKHAHRLGYQFEWQTRFHDHIIRDDKSFQNISHYIINNPKKWDEDKFHGHGI
;
A
#
# COMPACT_ATOMS: atom_id res chain seq x y z
N MET A 1 9.24 18.31 21.94
CA MET A 1 9.73 16.91 21.99
C MET A 1 11.04 16.80 21.24
N GLN A 2 11.99 16.02 21.75
CA GLN A 2 13.17 15.58 21.01
C GLN A 2 12.91 14.16 20.51
N PHE A 3 13.27 13.85 19.27
CA PHE A 3 13.12 12.49 18.73
C PHE A 3 14.10 11.54 19.42
N SER A 4 13.68 10.30 19.67
CA SER A 4 14.62 9.22 19.99
C SER A 4 15.50 8.92 18.78
N ASN A 5 16.63 8.25 19.00
CA ASN A 5 17.51 7.84 17.89
C ASN A 5 16.78 6.98 16.85
N ILE A 6 15.85 6.13 17.31
CA ILE A 6 14.98 5.33 16.42
C ILE A 6 13.97 6.23 15.70
N GLY A 7 13.42 7.24 16.39
CA GLY A 7 12.53 8.21 15.79
C GLY A 7 13.18 9.01 14.65
N ILE A 8 14.48 9.31 14.76
CA ILE A 8 15.26 9.92 13.68
C ILE A 8 15.32 8.97 12.47
N LEU A 9 15.61 7.68 12.69
CA LEU A 9 15.59 6.68 11.60
C LEU A 9 14.22 6.56 10.96
N ALA A 10 13.16 6.49 11.77
CA ALA A 10 11.78 6.47 11.30
C ALA A 10 11.47 7.67 10.39
N ASN A 11 11.86 8.87 10.82
CA ASN A 11 11.69 10.07 10.01
C ASN A 11 12.47 10.02 8.69
N VAL A 12 13.73 9.61 8.72
CA VAL A 12 14.56 9.49 7.50
C VAL A 12 13.94 8.49 6.52
N PHE A 13 13.67 7.26 6.97
CA PHE A 13 13.16 6.21 6.10
C PHE A 13 11.75 6.48 5.59
N TRP A 14 10.93 7.26 6.31
CA TRP A 14 9.63 7.69 5.81
C TRP A 14 9.78 8.53 4.54
N HIS A 15 10.70 9.49 4.56
CA HIS A 15 10.96 10.37 3.42
C HIS A 15 11.68 9.66 2.26
N GLU A 16 12.26 8.49 2.50
CA GLU A 16 12.83 7.63 1.46
C GLU A 16 11.78 6.81 0.71
N ILE A 17 10.56 6.64 1.24
CA ILE A 17 9.49 5.84 0.60
C ILE A 17 9.25 6.28 -0.85
N LYS A 18 9.21 7.59 -1.11
CA LYS A 18 8.99 8.16 -2.44
C LYS A 18 10.07 7.76 -3.48
N ASN A 19 11.25 7.32 -3.04
CA ASN A 19 12.32 6.87 -3.93
C ASN A 19 12.17 5.41 -4.34
N HIS A 20 11.28 4.66 -3.68
CA HIS A 20 11.11 3.22 -3.86
C HIS A 20 9.73 2.82 -4.37
N ALA A 21 8.71 3.64 -4.12
CA ALA A 21 7.36 3.42 -4.60
C ALA A 21 7.01 4.39 -5.73
N LYS A 22 6.44 3.86 -6.81
CA LYS A 22 5.89 4.68 -7.91
C LYS A 22 4.47 5.12 -7.55
N ASN A 23 4.06 6.29 -8.06
CA ASN A 23 2.71 6.85 -7.92
C ASN A 23 2.27 7.07 -6.48
N ILE A 24 3.22 7.45 -5.63
CA ILE A 24 2.95 7.77 -4.23
C ILE A 24 3.53 9.13 -3.90
N GLU A 25 2.73 9.92 -3.21
CA GLU A 25 3.15 11.12 -2.54
C GLU A 25 3.01 10.96 -1.03
N LEU A 26 3.86 11.68 -0.29
CA LEU A 26 3.84 11.69 1.16
C LEU A 26 3.06 12.93 1.62
N GLY A 27 2.01 12.71 2.39
CA GLY A 27 1.32 13.78 3.11
C GLY A 27 1.94 14.02 4.48
N GLU A 28 1.12 14.54 5.40
CA GLU A 28 1.56 14.83 6.77
C GLU A 28 2.08 13.60 7.50
N PHE A 29 3.17 13.79 8.24
CA PHE A 29 3.83 12.73 9.00
C PHE A 29 4.42 13.25 10.31
N VAL A 30 4.26 12.46 11.36
CA VAL A 30 4.76 12.75 12.70
C VAL A 30 5.30 11.50 13.36
N VAL A 31 6.45 11.64 14.02
CA VAL A 31 7.00 10.63 14.93
C VAL A 31 6.63 11.00 16.37
N MET A 32 5.95 10.08 17.04
CA MET A 32 5.64 10.14 18.47
C MET A 32 6.60 9.21 19.22
N PRO A 33 6.70 9.32 20.56
CA PRO A 33 7.65 8.50 21.33
C PRO A 33 7.48 6.98 21.15
N ASN A 34 6.26 6.48 20.95
CA ASN A 34 5.95 5.04 20.84
C ASN A 34 5.29 4.63 19.51
N HIS A 35 4.94 5.57 18.63
CA HIS A 35 4.30 5.27 17.34
C HIS A 35 4.57 6.37 16.31
N VAL A 36 4.12 6.16 15.07
CA VAL A 36 4.18 7.17 14.01
C VAL A 36 2.81 7.33 13.37
N HIS A 37 2.52 8.53 12.89
CA HIS A 37 1.35 8.83 12.06
C HIS A 37 1.83 9.36 10.71
N GLY A 38 1.18 8.93 9.63
CA GLY A 38 1.55 9.36 8.28
C GLY A 38 0.40 9.23 7.31
N ILE A 39 0.36 10.11 6.32
CA ILE A 39 -0.56 10.03 5.18
C ILE A 39 0.23 9.62 3.92
N LEU A 40 -0.28 8.62 3.21
CA LEU A 40 0.17 8.27 1.87
C LEU A 40 -0.93 8.65 0.88
N ILE A 41 -0.56 9.36 -0.18
CA ILE A 41 -1.44 9.73 -1.28
C ILE A 41 -1.09 8.83 -2.44
N LEU A 42 -2.05 8.04 -2.92
CA LEU A 42 -1.86 7.08 -4.00
C LEU A 42 -2.41 7.69 -5.29
N HIS A 43 -1.59 7.73 -6.32
CA HIS A 43 -1.98 8.13 -7.67
C HIS A 43 -2.29 6.89 -8.51
N PRO A 44 -3.34 6.90 -9.35
CA PRO A 44 -3.58 5.82 -10.30
C PRO A 44 -2.35 5.61 -11.20
N ASP A 45 -2.04 4.36 -11.51
CA ASP A 45 -1.11 4.04 -12.60
C ASP A 45 -1.82 4.38 -13.92
N ASP A 46 -1.38 5.42 -14.65
CA ASP A 46 -1.93 5.79 -15.98
C ASP A 46 -1.82 4.64 -17.03
N ASN A 47 -1.13 3.54 -16.70
CA ASN A 47 -0.80 2.43 -17.59
C ASN A 47 -1.47 1.08 -17.25
N SER A 48 -2.38 0.97 -16.26
CA SER A 48 -2.88 -0.36 -15.85
C SER A 48 -4.05 -0.92 -16.65
N ASP A 49 -4.78 -0.09 -17.39
CA ASP A 49 -6.08 -0.50 -17.91
C ASP A 49 -6.09 -0.72 -19.44
N TYR A 50 -5.25 -0.02 -20.20
CA TYR A 50 -5.23 -0.18 -21.67
C TYR A 50 -4.41 -1.37 -22.18
N GLU A 51 -3.30 -1.75 -21.53
CA GLU A 51 -2.48 -2.89 -21.98
C GLU A 51 -3.09 -4.24 -21.60
N ASN A 52 -3.80 -4.34 -20.46
CA ASN A 52 -4.48 -5.59 -20.07
C ASN A 52 -5.67 -5.94 -20.97
N ILE A 53 -6.31 -4.94 -21.61
CA ILE A 53 -7.39 -5.17 -22.59
C ILE A 53 -6.81 -5.65 -23.93
N ARG A 54 -5.63 -5.16 -24.34
CA ARG A 54 -4.97 -5.60 -25.58
C ARG A 54 -4.54 -7.06 -25.52
N ASP A 55 -4.00 -7.50 -24.39
CA ASP A 55 -3.60 -8.90 -24.22
C ASP A 55 -4.80 -9.85 -24.14
N GLN A 56 -5.95 -9.42 -23.59
CA GLN A 56 -7.18 -10.24 -23.58
C GLN A 56 -7.89 -10.32 -24.93
N LEU A 57 -7.73 -9.30 -25.80
CA LEU A 57 -8.27 -9.32 -27.17
C LEU A 57 -7.36 -10.06 -28.15
N ASN A 58 -6.08 -10.25 -27.84
CA ASN A 58 -5.12 -10.94 -28.71
C ASN A 58 -5.10 -12.46 -28.52
N ASP A 59 -5.64 -13.00 -27.42
CA ASP A 59 -5.69 -14.45 -27.16
C ASP A 59 -6.96 -15.14 -27.73
N GLY A 60 -7.82 -14.38 -28.40
CA GLY A 60 -8.95 -14.88 -29.17
C GLY A 60 -8.74 -14.62 -30.65
N ILE A 61 -8.33 -15.64 -31.41
CA ILE A 61 -8.22 -15.64 -32.88
C ILE A 61 -9.43 -14.92 -33.50
N LEU A 62 -9.20 -13.80 -34.19
CA LEU A 62 -10.09 -13.31 -35.24
C LEU A 62 -9.26 -12.79 -36.41
N ASP A 63 -8.78 -13.73 -37.24
CA ASP A 63 -8.58 -13.45 -38.66
C ASP A 63 -9.96 -13.17 -39.27
N GLY A 64 -10.30 -11.89 -39.46
CA GLY A 64 -11.40 -11.52 -40.36
C GLY A 64 -12.23 -10.31 -39.94
N ALA A 65 -12.26 -9.34 -40.86
CA ALA A 65 -13.24 -8.26 -41.01
C ALA A 65 -13.09 -7.03 -40.09
N ILE A 66 -12.35 -6.03 -40.60
CA ILE A 66 -12.62 -4.62 -40.30
C ILE A 66 -13.92 -4.26 -41.04
N SER A 67 -14.99 -3.95 -40.30
CA SER A 67 -16.15 -3.23 -40.84
C SER A 67 -16.44 -2.01 -39.98
N ASP A 68 -16.37 -0.85 -40.62
CA ASP A 68 -16.72 0.47 -40.10
C ASP A 68 -18.10 0.51 -39.43
N GLY A 69 -18.17 1.06 -38.21
CA GLY A 69 -19.40 1.39 -37.50
C GLY A 69 -19.13 2.22 -36.24
N PRO A 70 -19.99 3.20 -35.89
CA PRO A 70 -19.64 4.26 -34.94
C PRO A 70 -19.73 3.78 -33.48
N ILE A 71 -18.78 4.23 -32.67
CA ILE A 71 -18.70 3.96 -31.23
C ILE A 71 -19.83 4.73 -30.53
N SER A 72 -20.76 4.01 -29.90
CA SER A 72 -21.79 4.60 -29.03
C SER A 72 -21.30 4.71 -27.58
N ASP A 73 -21.35 5.92 -27.04
CA ASP A 73 -21.28 6.24 -25.61
C ASP A 73 -22.22 5.37 -24.77
N GLY A 74 -21.72 4.76 -23.70
CA GLY A 74 -22.57 4.04 -22.76
C GLY A 74 -21.86 3.14 -21.75
N ALA A 75 -21.36 3.76 -20.67
CA ALA A 75 -21.31 3.25 -19.29
C ALA A 75 -21.13 1.74 -19.03
N ILE A 76 -19.99 1.35 -18.44
CA ILE A 76 -19.97 0.35 -17.35
C ILE A 76 -18.91 0.78 -16.31
N SER A 77 -19.36 1.31 -15.18
CA SER A 77 -18.56 1.59 -13.99
C SER A 77 -18.51 0.35 -13.10
N ASP A 78 -17.56 -0.55 -13.34
CA ASP A 78 -17.31 -1.70 -12.46
C ASP A 78 -16.25 -1.35 -11.42
N VAL A 79 -16.70 -0.85 -10.27
CA VAL A 79 -15.88 -0.71 -9.06
C VAL A 79 -15.67 -2.11 -8.47
N GLN A 80 -14.57 -2.78 -8.82
CA GLN A 80 -14.23 -4.07 -8.22
C GLN A 80 -13.40 -3.90 -6.93
N THR A 81 -13.93 -4.43 -5.82
CA THR A 81 -13.16 -4.66 -4.58
C THR A 81 -12.24 -5.86 -4.80
N ARG A 82 -11.01 -5.64 -5.25
CA ARG A 82 -10.01 -6.71 -5.41
C ARG A 82 -9.42 -7.13 -4.06
N HIS A 83 -10.24 -7.59 -3.11
CA HIS A 83 -9.75 -8.10 -1.82
C HIS A 83 -10.62 -9.18 -1.12
N ALA A 84 -11.58 -9.79 -1.81
CA ALA A 84 -12.27 -10.96 -1.26
C ALA A 84 -11.77 -12.25 -1.92
N LEU A 85 -11.38 -13.23 -1.11
CA LEU A 85 -11.09 -14.60 -1.54
C LEU A 85 -12.31 -15.18 -2.29
N SER A 86 -12.31 -15.12 -3.62
CA SER A 86 -13.23 -15.92 -4.43
C SER A 86 -12.70 -17.34 -4.49
N LEU A 87 -13.39 -18.26 -3.81
CA LEU A 87 -13.18 -19.70 -3.93
C LEU A 87 -13.58 -20.12 -5.36
N ALA A 88 -12.59 -20.32 -6.25
CA ALA A 88 -12.86 -20.80 -7.59
C ALA A 88 -13.10 -22.32 -7.56
N GLY A 89 -14.24 -22.72 -8.15
CA GLY A 89 -14.72 -24.10 -8.21
C GLY A 89 -13.80 -25.05 -8.97
N SER A 90 -13.92 -26.32 -8.59
CA SER A 90 -13.24 -27.47 -9.17
C SER A 90 -13.57 -27.65 -10.66
N GLY A 91 -12.59 -27.36 -11.52
CA GLY A 91 -12.59 -27.70 -12.94
C GLY A 91 -11.31 -28.48 -13.28
N SER A 92 -11.47 -29.72 -13.72
CA SER A 92 -10.40 -30.61 -14.16
C SER A 92 -9.90 -30.22 -15.55
N GLY A 93 -8.63 -29.82 -15.65
CA GLY A 93 -7.92 -29.60 -16.91
C GLY A 93 -6.42 -29.75 -16.68
N SER A 94 -5.80 -30.66 -17.42
CA SER A 94 -4.40 -31.08 -17.28
C SER A 94 -3.45 -30.13 -18.01
N GLU A 95 -2.64 -29.38 -17.28
CA GLU A 95 -1.43 -28.74 -17.82
C GLU A 95 -0.26 -28.85 -16.84
N SER A 96 0.93 -29.07 -17.42
CA SER A 96 2.21 -29.31 -16.74
C SER A 96 2.71 -28.06 -16.02
N GLU A 97 2.25 -27.84 -14.79
CA GLU A 97 2.68 -26.71 -13.96
C GLU A 97 3.84 -27.13 -13.03
N SER A 98 4.99 -26.46 -13.17
CA SER A 98 6.13 -26.60 -12.26
C SER A 98 5.68 -26.36 -10.82
N GLN A 99 5.66 -27.42 -10.00
CA GLN A 99 5.04 -27.45 -8.68
C GLN A 99 5.69 -26.44 -7.71
N LYS A 100 5.16 -25.21 -7.67
CA LYS A 100 5.49 -24.23 -6.63
C LYS A 100 4.99 -24.77 -5.27
N LEU A 101 5.92 -24.94 -4.34
CA LEU A 101 5.67 -25.40 -2.96
C LEU A 101 4.50 -24.63 -2.32
N ILE A 102 3.69 -25.29 -1.50
CA ILE A 102 2.50 -24.73 -0.81
C ILE A 102 2.80 -23.38 -0.12
N GLY A 103 4.03 -23.17 0.36
CA GLY A 103 4.49 -21.90 0.95
C GLY A 103 4.61 -20.73 -0.03
N GLN A 104 4.85 -20.99 -1.32
CA GLN A 104 4.93 -19.97 -2.37
C GLN A 104 3.56 -19.47 -2.83
N LYS A 105 2.48 -20.28 -2.63
CA LYS A 105 1.09 -19.85 -2.91
C LYS A 105 0.50 -18.96 -1.80
N ARG A 106 1.09 -18.95 -0.60
CA ARG A 106 0.59 -18.18 0.57
C ARG A 106 0.92 -16.69 0.50
N PHE A 107 1.90 -16.30 -0.29
CA PHE A 107 2.27 -14.91 -0.50
C PHE A 107 1.97 -14.58 -1.96
N GLN A 108 0.68 -14.42 -2.30
CA GLN A 108 0.34 -13.70 -3.51
C GLN A 108 1.01 -12.33 -3.39
N ASN A 109 2.06 -12.10 -4.16
CA ASN A 109 2.82 -10.86 -4.15
C ASN A 109 1.83 -9.76 -4.56
N PRO A 110 1.36 -8.86 -3.67
CA PRO A 110 0.19 -8.01 -3.92
C PRO A 110 0.43 -6.90 -4.94
N GLY A 111 1.37 -7.09 -5.87
CA GLY A 111 1.96 -6.05 -6.69
C GLY A 111 3.04 -5.30 -5.91
N LYS A 112 4.05 -4.81 -6.63
CA LYS A 112 5.22 -4.11 -6.09
C LYS A 112 4.89 -2.76 -5.43
N ASN A 113 3.61 -2.35 -5.45
CA ASN A 113 3.12 -1.04 -5.00
C ASN A 113 1.93 -1.14 -4.00
N SER A 114 1.67 -2.30 -3.39
CA SER A 114 0.62 -2.37 -2.35
C SER A 114 1.03 -1.62 -1.08
N ILE A 115 0.05 -1.01 -0.39
CA ILE A 115 0.26 -0.30 0.89
C ILE A 115 1.02 -1.19 1.88
N SER A 116 0.60 -2.46 2.01
CA SER A 116 1.25 -3.43 2.89
C SER A 116 2.73 -3.66 2.55
N SER A 117 3.09 -3.74 1.25
CA SER A 117 4.49 -3.90 0.84
C SER A 117 5.32 -2.66 1.13
N ILE A 118 4.74 -1.47 0.95
CA ILE A 118 5.43 -0.20 1.20
C ILE A 118 5.69 -0.02 2.69
N ILE A 119 4.66 -0.19 3.52
CA ILE A 119 4.79 -0.10 4.98
C ILE A 119 5.68 -1.22 5.52
N GLY A 120 5.61 -2.43 4.95
CA GLY A 120 6.51 -3.53 5.29
C GLY A 120 7.97 -3.21 4.99
N GLY A 121 8.25 -2.63 3.81
CA GLY A 121 9.58 -2.16 3.42
C GLY A 121 10.10 -1.07 4.37
N TYR A 122 9.27 -0.07 4.65
CA TYR A 122 9.57 1.01 5.60
C TYR A 122 9.92 0.47 7.00
N LYS A 123 9.04 -0.35 7.60
CA LYS A 123 9.27 -0.94 8.93
C LYS A 123 10.57 -1.76 8.95
N SER A 124 10.82 -2.54 7.89
CA SER A 124 12.02 -3.37 7.76
C SER A 124 13.29 -2.53 7.67
N ALA A 125 13.29 -1.43 6.92
CA ALA A 125 14.43 -0.54 6.79
C ALA A 125 14.80 0.10 8.14
N VAL A 126 13.80 0.57 8.89
CA VAL A 126 13.99 1.14 10.23
C VAL A 126 14.54 0.08 11.18
N THR A 127 13.90 -1.09 11.29
CA THR A 127 14.34 -2.16 12.20
C THR A 127 15.77 -2.61 11.87
N LYS A 128 16.09 -2.82 10.60
CA LYS A 128 17.43 -3.24 10.17
C LYS A 128 18.51 -2.23 10.55
N HIS A 129 18.25 -0.94 10.39
CA HIS A 129 19.21 0.09 10.78
C HIS A 129 19.29 0.27 12.29
N ALA A 130 18.16 0.20 13.00
CA ALA A 130 18.13 0.26 14.45
C ALA A 130 18.98 -0.87 15.06
N HIS A 131 18.78 -2.11 14.62
CA HIS A 131 19.52 -3.28 15.09
C HIS A 131 21.01 -3.20 14.71
N ARG A 132 21.35 -2.72 13.51
CA ARG A 132 22.75 -2.50 13.11
C ARG A 132 23.47 -1.50 14.01
N LEU A 133 22.76 -0.49 14.51
CA LEU A 133 23.28 0.50 15.45
C LEU A 133 23.20 0.03 16.91
N GLY A 134 22.77 -1.20 17.17
CA GLY A 134 22.71 -1.80 18.52
C GLY A 134 21.47 -1.44 19.33
N TYR A 135 20.46 -0.78 18.73
CA TYR A 135 19.21 -0.49 19.42
C TYR A 135 18.32 -1.73 19.49
N GLN A 136 17.81 -2.05 20.69
CA GLN A 136 16.73 -3.01 20.87
C GLN A 136 15.42 -2.31 20.51
N PHE A 137 14.84 -2.68 19.38
CA PHE A 137 13.66 -2.04 18.83
C PHE A 137 12.79 -3.03 18.08
N GLU A 138 11.49 -2.96 18.30
CA GLU A 138 10.49 -3.73 17.57
C GLU A 138 9.27 -2.87 17.26
N TRP A 139 8.70 -3.10 16.09
CA TRP A 139 7.39 -2.55 15.75
C TRP A 139 6.29 -3.43 16.32
N GLN A 140 5.14 -2.83 16.63
CA GLN A 140 3.90 -3.60 16.65
C GLN A 140 3.71 -4.28 15.28
N THR A 141 3.29 -5.54 15.31
CA THR A 141 3.24 -6.43 14.13
C THR A 141 2.38 -5.88 13.01
N ARG A 142 1.20 -5.35 13.36
CA ARG A 142 0.26 -4.74 12.41
C ARG A 142 0.38 -3.22 12.38
N PHE A 143 -0.33 -2.59 11.47
CA PHE A 143 -0.53 -1.15 11.44
C PHE A 143 -2.02 -0.86 11.25
N HIS A 144 -2.43 0.34 11.61
CA HIS A 144 -3.78 0.83 11.38
C HIS A 144 -3.78 1.73 10.14
N ASP A 145 -4.67 1.45 9.20
CA ASP A 145 -4.89 2.24 7.99
C ASP A 145 -6.32 2.80 7.95
N HIS A 146 -6.47 3.93 7.25
CA HIS A 146 -7.76 4.57 7.05
C HIS A 146 -7.79 5.24 5.67
N ILE A 147 -8.80 4.94 4.86
CA ILE A 147 -8.94 5.50 3.51
C ILE A 147 -9.61 6.87 3.61
N ILE A 148 -8.88 7.92 3.21
CA ILE A 148 -9.37 9.29 3.13
C ILE A 148 -9.93 9.52 1.74
N ARG A 149 -11.21 9.92 1.64
CA ARG A 149 -11.93 10.02 0.35
C ARG A 149 -12.35 11.43 -0.05
N ASP A 150 -12.31 12.37 0.90
CA ASP A 150 -12.77 13.74 0.69
C ASP A 150 -11.81 14.74 1.33
N ASP A 151 -11.80 15.96 0.77
CA ASP A 151 -10.88 17.02 1.18
C ASP A 151 -11.08 17.44 2.64
N LYS A 152 -12.31 17.46 3.14
CA LYS A 152 -12.58 17.86 4.52
C LYS A 152 -11.97 16.85 5.50
N SER A 153 -12.13 15.56 5.25
CA SER A 153 -11.49 14.50 6.01
C SER A 153 -9.98 14.57 5.91
N PHE A 154 -9.43 14.83 4.72
CA PHE A 154 -8.00 15.01 4.53
C PHE A 154 -7.44 16.16 5.39
N GLN A 155 -8.11 17.32 5.37
CA GLN A 155 -7.71 18.48 6.17
C GLN A 155 -7.82 18.20 7.67
N ASN A 156 -8.87 17.53 8.13
CA ASN A 156 -9.05 17.20 9.54
C ASN A 156 -7.98 16.22 10.05
N ILE A 157 -7.68 15.18 9.27
CA ILE A 157 -6.67 14.17 9.64
C ILE A 157 -5.27 14.80 9.59
N SER A 158 -4.98 15.60 8.58
CA SER A 158 -3.72 16.36 8.48
C SER A 158 -3.52 17.26 9.70
N HIS A 159 -4.54 18.05 10.06
CA HIS A 159 -4.51 18.89 11.26
C HIS A 159 -4.35 18.07 12.55
N TYR A 160 -5.00 16.92 12.65
CA TYR A 160 -4.84 16.02 13.80
C TYR A 160 -3.38 15.55 13.92
N ILE A 161 -2.79 15.06 12.82
CA ILE A 161 -1.42 14.55 12.79
C ILE A 161 -0.42 15.63 13.21
N ILE A 162 -0.46 16.81 12.58
CA ILE A 162 0.48 17.91 12.85
C ILE A 162 0.39 18.38 14.31
N ASN A 163 -0.82 18.40 14.88
CA ASN A 163 -1.04 18.87 16.24
C ASN A 163 -0.87 17.78 17.31
N ASN A 164 -0.76 16.51 16.92
CA ASN A 164 -0.65 15.39 17.86
C ASN A 164 0.54 15.54 18.83
N PRO A 165 1.75 15.97 18.40
CA PRO A 165 2.87 16.21 19.33
C PRO A 165 2.53 17.20 20.44
N LYS A 166 1.69 18.20 20.18
CA LYS A 166 1.29 19.19 21.20
C LYS A 166 0.26 18.63 22.18
N LYS A 167 -0.48 17.60 21.77
CA LYS A 167 -1.53 16.94 22.55
C LYS A 167 -1.05 15.63 23.18
N TRP A 168 0.24 15.34 23.12
CA TRP A 168 0.79 14.07 23.56
C TRP A 168 0.49 13.76 25.02
N ASP A 169 0.55 14.77 25.90
CA ASP A 169 0.29 14.58 27.33
C ASP A 169 -1.15 14.12 27.62
N GLU A 170 -2.07 14.40 26.69
CA GLU A 170 -3.50 14.03 26.73
C GLU A 170 -3.82 12.78 25.88
N ASP A 171 -2.84 12.21 25.19
CA ASP A 171 -3.06 11.10 24.26
C ASP A 171 -3.35 9.79 25.01
N LYS A 172 -4.22 8.95 24.45
CA LYS A 172 -4.60 7.66 25.05
C LYS A 172 -3.43 6.69 25.20
N PHE A 173 -2.36 6.87 24.42
CA PHE A 173 -1.14 6.07 24.48
C PHE A 173 -0.05 6.73 25.33
N HIS A 174 -0.34 7.86 25.96
CA HIS A 174 0.54 8.49 26.93
C HIS A 174 0.67 7.61 28.19
N GLY A 175 1.87 7.52 28.76
CA GLY A 175 2.16 6.73 29.97
C GLY A 175 2.11 5.20 29.82
N HIS A 176 1.60 4.67 28.71
CA HIS A 176 1.65 3.24 28.40
C HIS A 176 2.98 2.93 27.72
N GLY A 177 3.97 2.55 28.54
CA GLY A 177 5.16 1.87 28.04
C GLY A 177 4.74 0.54 27.40
N ILE A 178 5.21 0.31 26.17
CA ILE A 178 5.26 -1.03 25.56
C ILE A 178 6.54 -1.72 26.04
#